data_AF-A0A1G8SR50-F1
#
_entry.id   AF-A0A1G8SR50-F1
#
_cell.length_a   1.000
_cell.length_b   1.000
_cell.length_c   1.000
_cell.angle_alpha   90.00
_cell.angle_beta   90.00
_cell.angle_gamma   90.00
#
_symmetry.space_group_name_H-M   'P 1'
#
loop_
_entity.id
_entity.type
_entity.pdbx_description
1 polymer ?
#
loop_
_entity_poly.entity_id
_entity_poly.type
_entity_poly.pdbx_seq_one_letter_code
_entity_poly.pdbx_strand_id
1 'polypeptide(L)'
;MKIMTQLWMDERHRVGILEREDGMLGKTYHPIEIIDREKREFSIIGNKWFTTYNGARQFFRHETNDYVVQGRMKKVDVTIKIETFVLTD
;
A
#
# COMPACT_ATOMS: atom_id res chain seq x y z
N MET A 1 -4.97 15.49 9.22
CA MET A 1 -5.03 14.13 9.81
C MET A 1 -5.00 13.14 8.65
N LYS A 2 -3.98 12.29 8.54
CA LYS A 2 -3.87 11.32 7.44
C LYS A 2 -4.62 10.05 7.86
N ILE A 3 -5.80 9.83 7.31
CA ILE A 3 -6.61 8.65 7.63
C ILE A 3 -6.31 7.60 6.56
N MET A 4 -5.84 6.43 6.99
CA MET A 4 -5.85 5.25 6.12
C MET A 4 -7.30 4.80 5.97
N THR A 5 -7.77 4.72 4.72
CA THR A 5 -9.16 4.40 4.44
C THR A 5 -9.33 2.95 4.01
N GLN A 6 -8.43 2.43 3.15
CA GLN A 6 -8.57 1.10 2.55
C GLN A 6 -7.21 0.50 2.20
N LEU A 7 -7.13 -0.83 2.17
CA LEU A 7 -5.95 -1.57 1.71
C LEU A 7 -6.35 -2.68 0.75
N TRP A 8 -5.52 -2.91 -0.25
CA TRP A 8 -5.59 -4.05 -1.14
C TRP A 8 -4.29 -4.84 -1.04
N MET A 9 -4.38 -6.15 -0.92
CA MET A 9 -3.19 -7.03 -0.84
C MET A 9 -3.25 -8.11 -1.90
N ASP A 10 -2.08 -8.54 -2.36
CA ASP A 10 -1.92 -9.70 -3.23
C ASP A 10 -2.30 -11.01 -2.50
N GLU A 11 -2.44 -12.11 -3.23
CA GLU A 11 -2.90 -13.38 -2.65
C GLU A 11 -1.93 -13.96 -1.63
N ARG A 12 -0.65 -13.58 -1.72
CA ARG A 12 0.36 -14.02 -0.76
C ARG A 12 0.54 -13.06 0.40
N HIS A 13 -0.13 -11.92 0.45
CA HIS A 13 0.10 -10.90 1.48
C HIS A 13 1.58 -10.46 1.58
N ARG A 14 2.24 -10.23 0.43
CA ARG A 14 3.60 -9.67 0.34
C ARG A 14 3.60 -8.20 -0.04
N VAL A 15 2.69 -7.81 -0.93
CA VAL A 15 2.61 -6.44 -1.47
C VAL A 15 1.16 -5.98 -1.53
N GLY A 16 0.96 -4.67 -1.56
CA GLY A 16 -0.36 -4.10 -1.57
C GLY A 16 -0.43 -2.66 -2.03
N ILE A 17 -1.64 -2.12 -2.06
CA ILE A 17 -1.90 -0.70 -2.30
C ILE A 17 -2.68 -0.18 -1.11
N LEU A 18 -2.21 0.93 -0.56
CA LEU A 18 -2.79 1.62 0.57
C LEU A 18 -3.47 2.90 0.08
N GLU A 19 -4.77 3.04 0.32
CA GLU A 19 -5.49 4.31 0.14
C GLU A 19 -5.36 5.16 1.40
N ARG A 20 -4.99 6.42 1.20
CA ARG A 20 -4.94 7.45 2.23
C ARG A 20 -5.70 8.67 1.77
N GLU A 21 -6.40 9.30 2.70
CA GLU A 21 -6.95 10.63 2.48
C GLU A 21 -5.89 11.69 2.82
N ASP A 22 -5.57 12.51 1.82
CA ASP A 22 -4.71 13.68 1.91
C ASP A 22 -5.59 14.94 1.77
N GLY A 23 -5.43 15.88 2.69
CA GLY A 23 -6.31 17.06 2.77
C GLY A 23 -6.25 17.99 1.55
N MET A 24 -5.12 18.01 0.82
CA MET A 24 -5.00 18.84 -0.40
C MET A 24 -5.24 18.04 -1.68
N LEU A 25 -4.82 16.78 -1.71
CA LEU A 25 -4.86 15.94 -2.92
C LEU A 25 -6.08 15.02 -3.00
N GLY A 26 -6.88 14.94 -1.93
CA GLY A 26 -7.95 13.96 -1.81
C GLY A 26 -7.38 12.54 -1.61
N LYS A 27 -7.90 11.57 -2.36
CA LYS A 27 -7.45 10.17 -2.21
C LYS A 27 -6.14 9.91 -2.92
N THR A 28 -5.17 9.38 -2.18
CA THR A 28 -3.87 8.96 -2.70
C THR A 28 -3.66 7.46 -2.48
N TYR A 29 -2.95 6.83 -3.40
CA TYR A 29 -2.72 5.38 -3.43
C TYR A 29 -1.23 5.10 -3.39
N HIS A 30 -0.80 4.36 -2.37
CA HIS A 30 0.61 4.12 -2.06
C HIS A 30 0.91 2.63 -2.23
N PRO A 31 1.82 2.23 -3.14
CA PRO A 31 2.34 0.88 -3.16
C PRO A 31 3.06 0.56 -1.85
N ILE A 32 2.79 -0.60 -1.28
CA ILE A 32 3.41 -1.05 -0.04
C ILE A 32 3.99 -2.45 -0.19
N GLU A 33 5.01 -2.74 0.60
CA GLU A 33 5.49 -4.09 0.90
C GLU A 33 5.22 -4.40 2.37
N ILE A 34 4.93 -5.67 2.67
CA ILE A 34 4.78 -6.14 4.05
C ILE A 34 6.17 -6.54 4.56
N ILE A 35 6.64 -5.86 5.59
CA ILE A 35 7.94 -6.11 6.22
C ILE A 35 7.81 -7.24 7.25
N ASP A 36 6.74 -7.21 8.05
CA ASP A 36 6.45 -8.23 9.05
C ASP A 36 4.95 -8.57 9.02
N ARG A 37 4.65 -9.83 8.70
CA ARG A 37 3.26 -10.31 8.62
C ARG A 37 2.62 -10.51 9.99
N GLU A 38 3.39 -10.93 10.98
CA GLU A 38 2.90 -11.20 12.32
C GLU A 38 2.57 -9.89 13.04
N LYS A 39 3.44 -8.89 12.86
CA LYS A 39 3.25 -7.55 13.41
C LYS A 39 2.41 -6.62 12.54
N ARG A 40 2.04 -7.05 11.34
CA ARG A 40 1.30 -6.25 10.34
C ARG A 40 2.02 -4.96 9.97
N GLU A 41 3.34 -5.00 9.92
CA GLU A 41 4.18 -3.87 9.54
C GLU A 41 4.37 -3.82 8.03
N PHE A 42 4.34 -2.61 7.49
CA PHE A 42 4.52 -2.36 6.07
C PHE A 42 5.30 -1.07 5.83
N SER A 43 6.01 -1.00 4.70
CA SER A 43 6.65 0.22 4.21
C SER A 43 5.99 0.69 2.92
N ILE A 44 6.05 2.00 2.66
CA ILE A 44 5.72 2.55 1.34
C ILE A 44 6.93 2.35 0.45
N ILE A 45 6.71 1.76 -0.72
CA ILE A 45 7.79 1.45 -1.65
C ILE A 45 8.28 2.75 -2.30
N GLY A 46 9.53 3.12 -1.99
CA GLY A 46 10.22 4.26 -2.58
C GLY A 46 9.49 5.61 -2.42
N ASN A 47 8.71 5.77 -1.35
CA ASN A 47 7.86 6.94 -1.08
C ASN A 47 6.92 7.31 -2.25
N LYS A 48 6.55 6.33 -3.09
CA LYS A 48 5.72 6.55 -4.27
C LYS A 48 4.25 6.64 -3.91
N TRP A 49 3.55 7.53 -4.60
CA TRP A 49 2.11 7.68 -4.49
C TRP A 49 1.50 7.99 -5.86
N PHE A 50 0.21 7.70 -5.98
CA PHE A 50 -0.57 7.89 -7.19
C PHE A 50 -1.92 8.51 -6.85
N THR A 51 -2.50 9.24 -7.79
CA THR A 51 -3.86 9.78 -7.68
C THR A 51 -4.93 8.73 -7.99
N THR A 52 -4.54 7.57 -8.55
CA THR A 52 -5.47 6.49 -8.89
C THR A 52 -4.96 5.13 -8.46
N TYR A 53 -5.89 4.25 -8.05
CA TYR A 53 -5.60 2.84 -7.77
C TYR A 53 -4.93 2.14 -8.96
N ASN A 54 -5.40 2.41 -10.18
CA ASN A 54 -4.85 1.80 -11.39
C ASN A 54 -3.40 2.22 -11.63
N GLY A 55 -3.05 3.49 -11.39
CA GLY A 55 -1.66 3.95 -11.45
C GLY A 55 -0.76 3.18 -10.48
N ALA A 56 -1.20 3.08 -9.22
CA ALA A 56 -0.49 2.29 -8.20
C ALA A 56 -0.41 0.80 -8.55
N ARG A 57 -1.40 0.25 -9.26
CA ARG A 57 -1.37 -1.14 -9.73
C ARG A 57 -0.41 -1.36 -10.89
N GLN A 58 -0.30 -0.40 -11.81
CA GLN A 58 0.63 -0.46 -12.93
C GLN A 58 2.09 -0.41 -12.46
N PHE A 59 2.38 0.24 -11.33
CA PHE A 59 3.70 0.18 -10.70
C PHE A 59 4.21 -1.26 -10.59
N PHE A 60 3.41 -2.18 -10.03
CA PHE A 60 3.80 -3.59 -9.86
C PHE A 60 3.88 -4.40 -11.16
N ARG A 61 3.47 -3.84 -12.29
CA ARG A 61 3.53 -4.47 -13.61
C ARG A 61 4.71 -3.99 -14.44
N HIS A 62 5.44 -2.99 -13.95
CA HIS A 62 6.61 -2.50 -14.64
C HIS A 62 7.70 -3.58 -14.64
N GLU A 63 8.31 -3.82 -15.80
CA GLU A 63 9.21 -4.96 -16.02
C GLU A 63 10.47 -4.93 -15.14
N THR A 64 10.86 -3.74 -14.70
CA THR A 64 12.04 -3.50 -13.85
C THR A 64 11.70 -3.51 -12.35
N ASN A 65 10.49 -3.95 -11.98
CA ASN A 65 10.02 -3.87 -10.60
C ASN A 65 10.22 -5.20 -9.88
N ASP A 66 11.02 -5.20 -8.82
CA ASP A 66 11.23 -6.38 -7.96
C ASP A 66 9.96 -6.74 -7.15
N TYR A 67 9.02 -5.80 -7.04
CA TYR A 67 7.74 -5.98 -6.37
C TYR A 67 6.71 -6.58 -7.32
N VAL A 68 6.63 -7.92 -7.36
CA VAL A 68 5.69 -8.64 -8.22
C VAL A 68 4.44 -9.07 -7.46
N VAL A 69 3.28 -8.64 -7.95
CA VAL A 69 1.98 -9.06 -7.43
C VAL A 69 1.72 -10.53 -7.74
N GLN A 70 1.38 -11.30 -6.72
CA GLN A 70 0.95 -12.69 -6.87
C GLN A 70 -0.59 -12.76 -6.93
N GLY A 71 -1.11 -13.17 -8.09
CA GLY A 71 -2.54 -13.33 -8.30
C GLY A 71 -3.33 -12.01 -8.33
N ARG A 72 -4.58 -12.03 -7.84
CA ARG A 72 -5.45 -10.84 -7.84
C ARG A 72 -5.36 -10.10 -6.50
N MET A 73 -5.03 -8.81 -6.54
CA MET A 73 -5.19 -7.98 -5.35
C MET A 73 -6.65 -7.89 -4.91
N LYS A 74 -6.91 -8.10 -3.62
CA LYS A 74 -8.24 -8.03 -3.00
C LYS A 74 -8.23 -6.99 -1.90
N LYS A 75 -9.37 -6.33 -1.70
CA LYS A 75 -9.56 -5.48 -0.51
C LYS A 75 -9.45 -6.35 0.72
N VAL A 76 -8.66 -5.89 1.68
CA VAL A 76 -8.56 -6.48 3.02
C VAL A 76 -9.26 -5.55 3.98
N ASP A 77 -9.98 -6.13 4.93
CA ASP A 77 -10.68 -5.38 5.96
C ASP A 77 -9.66 -4.96 7.02
N VAL A 78 -9.43 -3.66 7.14
CA VAL A 78 -8.29 -3.11 7.87
C VAL A 78 -8.77 -2.42 9.13
N THR A 79 -9.14 -3.21 10.13
CA THR A 79 -9.07 -2.76 11.53
C THR A 79 -7.62 -2.88 12.01
N ILE A 80 -6.66 -2.26 11.31
CA ILE A 80 -5.29 -2.15 11.81
C ILE A 80 -5.32 -1.05 12.86
N LYS A 81 -5.13 -1.43 14.13
CA LYS A 81 -4.78 -0.49 15.19
C LYS A 81 -3.52 0.23 14.73
N ILE A 82 -3.67 1.51 14.43
CA ILE A 82 -2.61 2.40 13.98
C ILE A 82 -1.73 2.71 15.19
N GLU A 83 -0.89 1.75 15.57
CA GLU A 83 0.25 2.00 16.45
C GLU A 83 1.46 1.60 15.62
N THR A 84 2.34 2.56 15.36
CA THR A 84 3.62 2.40 14.66
C THR A 84 3.57 2.64 13.14
N PHE A 85 3.30 3.90 12.75
CA PHE A 85 3.91 4.44 11.53
C PHE A 85 5.33 4.89 11.88
N VAL A 86 6.35 4.11 11.52
CA VAL A 86 7.69 4.67 11.32
C VAL A 86 7.78 5.03 9.85
N LEU A 87 7.49 6.29 9.53
CA LEU A 87 7.95 6.88 8.28
C LEU A 87 9.44 7.10 8.48
N THR A 88 10.29 6.25 7.89
CA THR A 88 11.70 6.59 7.75
C THR A 88 11.82 7.64 6.64
N ASP A 89 12.38 8.79 7.00
CA ASP A 89 12.66 9.93 6.12
C ASP A 89 13.62 9.58 4.96
#